data_AF-A0A127HSZ7-F1
#
_entry.id   AF-A0A127HSZ7-F1
#
_cell.length_a   1.000
_cell.length_b   1.000
_cell.length_c   1.000
_cell.angle_alpha   90.00
_cell.angle_beta   90.00
_cell.angle_gamma   90.00
#
_symmetry.space_group_name_H-M   'P 1'
#
loop_
_entity.id
_entity.type
_entity.pdbx_description
1 polymer ?
#
loop_
_entity_poly.entity_id
_entity_poly.type
_entity_poly.pdbx_seq_one_letter_code
_entity_poly.pdbx_strand_id
1 'polypeptide(L)'
;MSATRPQVIEQKPPFWSRPRVFIGVCMAIVAGLGGALYTQDNVKSAATLVTTAQQPAAQIRAHKDYLEVEPIATAAPEPDRSLELWAMPEGGAPVSLGLLPEDGKGIIGLNPRQQKSIRKPVELMVSSETKGGSLSKQPTGPTVYQGALAAR
;
A
#
# COMPACT_ATOMS: atom_id res chain seq x y z
N MET A 1 -84.47 11.04 35.37
CA MET A 1 -83.82 12.08 34.53
C MET A 1 -82.32 11.92 34.70
N SER A 2 -81.62 11.68 33.59
CA SER A 2 -80.35 10.96 33.51
C SER A 2 -79.12 11.75 33.99
N ALA A 3 -78.15 11.00 34.51
CA ALA A 3 -76.90 11.45 35.13
C ALA A 3 -75.89 12.06 34.15
N THR A 4 -75.25 13.15 34.55
CA THR A 4 -74.10 13.77 33.87
C THR A 4 -72.84 12.95 34.12
N ARG A 5 -72.30 12.27 33.10
CA ARG A 5 -70.99 11.60 33.17
C ARG A 5 -69.86 12.63 32.93
N PRO A 6 -68.78 12.65 33.74
CA PRO A 6 -67.62 13.48 33.45
C PRO A 6 -66.84 12.92 32.25
N GLN A 7 -66.40 13.82 31.37
CA GLN A 7 -65.54 13.50 30.23
C GLN A 7 -64.11 13.29 30.74
N VAL A 8 -63.59 12.06 30.59
CA VAL A 8 -62.19 11.73 30.87
C VAL A 8 -61.35 12.26 29.71
N ILE A 9 -60.47 13.23 29.98
CA ILE A 9 -59.51 13.75 29.01
C ILE A 9 -58.44 12.68 28.81
N GLU A 10 -58.44 12.05 27.64
CA GLU A 10 -57.40 11.10 27.25
C GLU A 10 -56.12 11.85 26.87
N GLN A 11 -55.15 11.86 27.78
CA GLN A 11 -53.84 12.45 27.55
C GLN A 11 -53.03 11.56 26.60
N LYS A 12 -52.81 12.04 25.38
CA LYS A 12 -51.97 11.36 24.39
C LYS A 12 -50.49 11.40 24.86
N PRO A 13 -49.78 10.26 24.91
CA PRO A 13 -48.41 10.26 25.39
C PRO A 13 -47.49 11.03 24.43
N PRO A 14 -46.47 11.74 24.97
CA PRO A 14 -45.58 12.58 24.18
C PRO A 14 -44.77 11.72 23.20
N PHE A 15 -44.67 12.18 21.95
CA PHE A 15 -44.07 11.43 20.83
C PHE A 15 -42.57 11.09 21.03
N TRP A 16 -41.95 11.63 22.08
CA TRP A 16 -40.55 11.48 22.42
C TRP A 16 -40.18 10.15 23.10
N SER A 17 -41.16 9.32 23.50
CA SER A 17 -40.85 8.01 24.10
C SER A 17 -40.78 6.89 23.04
N ARG A 18 -39.73 6.91 22.19
CA ARG A 18 -39.33 5.74 21.40
C ARG A 18 -37.83 5.45 21.59
N PRO A 19 -37.43 4.81 22.69
CA PRO A 19 -36.01 4.59 23.01
C PRO A 19 -35.35 3.48 22.17
N ARG A 20 -36.05 2.84 21.22
CA ARG A 20 -35.57 1.63 20.54
C ARG A 20 -34.84 1.85 19.21
N VAL A 21 -34.71 3.08 18.71
CA VAL A 21 -34.05 3.34 17.40
C VAL A 21 -32.59 3.77 17.55
N PHE A 22 -32.14 4.20 18.74
CA PHE A 22 -30.79 4.78 18.90
C PHE A 22 -29.64 3.77 19.07
N ILE A 23 -29.89 2.51 19.47
CA ILE A 23 -28.79 1.53 19.71
C ILE A 23 -28.22 0.97 18.40
N GLY A 24 -29.04 0.79 17.35
CA GLY A 24 -28.58 0.23 16.07
C GLY A 24 -27.67 1.17 15.27
N VAL A 25 -27.90 2.48 15.36
CA VAL A 25 -27.15 3.50 14.61
C VAL A 25 -25.73 3.68 15.16
N CYS A 26 -25.52 3.58 16.47
CA CYS A 26 -24.19 3.72 17.06
C CYS A 26 -23.24 2.56 16.71
N MET A 27 -23.72 1.31 16.67
CA MET A 27 -22.87 0.15 16.31
C MET A 27 -22.45 0.17 14.84
N ALA A 28 -23.32 0.59 13.92
CA ALA A 28 -22.99 0.72 12.51
C ALA A 28 -21.95 1.83 12.24
N ILE A 29 -22.02 2.94 12.99
CA ILE A 29 -21.04 4.02 12.92
C ILE A 29 -19.68 3.57 13.49
N VAL A 30 -19.65 2.84 14.61
CA VAL A 30 -18.40 2.33 15.20
C VAL A 30 -17.77 1.23 14.33
N ALA A 31 -18.56 0.33 13.74
CA ALA A 31 -18.04 -0.66 12.79
C ALA A 31 -17.58 -0.01 11.47
N GLY A 32 -18.30 0.99 10.97
CA GLY A 32 -17.93 1.76 9.77
C GLY A 32 -16.68 2.62 9.97
N LEU A 33 -16.58 3.35 11.10
CA LEU A 33 -15.37 4.09 11.48
C LEU A 33 -14.22 3.14 11.81
N GLY A 34 -14.48 2.03 12.50
CA GLY A 34 -13.49 1.01 12.83
C GLY A 34 -12.90 0.36 11.58
N GLY A 35 -13.73 0.03 10.59
CA GLY A 35 -13.29 -0.49 9.30
C GLY A 35 -12.51 0.53 8.47
N ALA A 36 -12.95 1.79 8.43
CA ALA A 36 -12.27 2.86 7.71
C ALA A 36 -10.91 3.26 8.33
N LEU A 37 -10.76 3.11 9.65
CA LEU A 37 -9.50 3.34 10.36
C LEU A 37 -8.55 2.12 10.32
N TYR A 38 -9.03 0.92 9.95
CA TYR A 38 -8.21 -0.30 9.98
C TYR A 38 -7.25 -0.44 8.79
N THR A 39 -7.56 0.15 7.64
CA THR A 39 -6.66 0.20 6.47
C THR A 39 -5.88 1.51 6.42
N GLN A 40 -5.11 1.80 7.47
CA GLN A 40 -4.01 2.75 7.29
C GLN A 40 -2.82 2.02 6.68
N ASP A 41 -2.75 2.09 5.37
CA ASP A 41 -1.62 1.59 4.59
C ASP A 41 -0.41 2.52 4.76
N ASN A 42 0.29 2.34 5.88
CA ASN A 42 1.40 3.19 6.27
C ASN A 42 2.69 2.75 5.55
N VAL A 43 3.27 3.67 4.78
CA VAL A 43 4.62 3.55 4.23
C VAL A 43 5.60 3.30 5.38
N LYS A 44 6.36 2.20 5.29
CA LYS A 44 7.36 1.79 6.30
C LYS A 44 8.74 2.32 5.99
N SER A 45 9.09 2.32 4.71
CA SER A 45 10.40 2.74 4.23
C SER A 45 10.24 3.39 2.86
N ALA A 46 11.19 4.22 2.46
CA ALA A 46 11.23 4.79 1.12
C ALA A 46 12.68 4.85 0.59
N ALA A 47 12.80 4.85 -0.73
CA ALA A 47 14.06 5.04 -1.44
C ALA A 47 13.83 6.00 -2.61
N THR A 48 14.80 6.86 -2.87
CA THR A 48 14.93 7.53 -4.16
C THR A 48 16.01 6.80 -4.94
N LEU A 49 15.64 6.19 -6.05
CA LEU A 49 16.57 5.53 -6.95
C LEU A 49 17.18 6.56 -7.90
N VAL A 50 18.49 6.46 -8.10
CA VAL A 50 19.27 7.33 -8.99
C VAL A 50 19.90 6.52 -10.12
N THR A 51 20.10 7.17 -11.26
CA THR A 51 20.85 6.62 -12.40
C THR A 51 22.34 6.52 -12.10
N THR A 52 23.08 5.84 -12.96
CA THR A 52 24.57 5.81 -12.94
C THR A 52 25.21 7.20 -13.09
N ALA A 53 24.47 8.18 -13.63
CA ALA A 53 24.84 9.59 -13.70
C ALA A 53 24.30 10.43 -12.52
N GLN A 54 23.88 9.77 -11.42
CA GLN A 54 23.43 10.39 -10.18
C GLN A 54 22.19 11.30 -10.34
N GLN A 55 21.36 11.02 -11.34
CA GLN A 55 20.10 11.73 -11.55
C GLN A 55 18.93 10.94 -10.94
N PRO A 56 17.96 11.58 -10.26
CA PRO A 56 16.78 10.88 -9.75
C PRO A 56 15.99 10.20 -10.88
N ALA A 57 15.67 8.92 -10.70
CA ALA A 57 14.97 8.11 -11.70
C ALA A 57 13.58 7.66 -11.22
N ALA A 58 13.47 7.20 -9.98
CA ALA A 58 12.22 6.70 -9.41
C ALA A 58 12.20 6.85 -7.89
N GLN A 59 11.01 6.88 -7.32
CA GLN A 59 10.77 6.73 -5.89
C GLN A 59 10.10 5.38 -5.62
N ILE A 60 10.61 4.67 -4.62
CA ILE A 60 10.04 3.43 -4.11
C ILE A 60 9.51 3.68 -2.71
N ARG A 61 8.26 3.31 -2.45
CA ARG A 61 7.68 3.32 -1.10
C ARG A 61 7.31 1.90 -0.73
N ALA A 62 7.85 1.43 0.39
CA ALA A 62 7.58 0.09 0.89
C ALA A 62 6.41 0.10 1.87
N HIS A 63 5.41 -0.71 1.56
CA HIS A 63 4.28 -1.02 2.42
C HIS A 63 4.50 -2.39 3.10
N LYS A 64 3.48 -2.92 3.75
CA LYS A 64 3.59 -4.20 4.47
C LYS A 64 3.88 -5.37 3.52
N ASP A 65 3.16 -5.42 2.41
CA ASP A 65 3.07 -6.56 1.51
C ASP A 65 3.22 -6.17 0.03
N TYR A 66 3.56 -4.92 -0.25
CA TYR A 66 3.85 -4.45 -1.60
C TYR A 66 4.81 -3.26 -1.60
N LEU A 67 5.33 -2.94 -2.79
CA LEU A 67 6.07 -1.71 -3.08
C LEU A 67 5.24 -0.85 -4.04
N GLU A 68 5.12 0.43 -3.74
CA GLU A 68 4.65 1.44 -4.68
C GLU A 68 5.86 2.01 -5.44
N VAL A 69 5.75 2.08 -6.75
CA VAL A 69 6.75 2.64 -7.67
C VAL A 69 6.18 3.91 -8.28
N GLU A 70 6.89 5.02 -8.12
CA GLU A 70 6.60 6.29 -8.77
C GLU A 70 7.81 6.72 -9.63
N PRO A 71 7.65 6.89 -10.95
CA PRO A 71 8.74 7.35 -11.79
C PRO A 71 8.97 8.85 -11.57
N ILE A 72 10.24 9.27 -11.51
CA ILE A 72 10.64 10.69 -11.49
C ILE A 72 11.06 11.13 -12.90
N ALA A 73 11.76 10.25 -13.63
CA ALA A 73 12.12 10.45 -15.02
C ALA A 73 11.68 9.23 -15.84
N THR A 74 10.99 9.46 -16.95
CA THR A 74 10.50 8.39 -17.83
C THR A 74 11.62 7.89 -18.73
N ALA A 75 12.24 6.79 -18.33
CA ALA A 75 13.04 5.96 -19.23
C ALA A 75 12.33 4.62 -19.37
N ALA A 76 11.51 4.50 -20.43
CA ALA A 76 10.93 3.21 -20.78
C ALA A 76 12.05 2.23 -21.10
N PRO A 77 11.97 0.96 -20.64
CA PRO A 77 12.94 -0.05 -21.04
C PRO A 77 12.94 -0.24 -22.56
N GLU A 78 14.06 -0.69 -23.10
CA GLU A 78 14.14 -1.13 -24.49
C GLU A 78 13.08 -2.22 -24.76
N PRO A 79 12.55 -2.34 -26.01
CA PRO A 79 11.43 -3.24 -26.31
C PRO A 79 11.61 -4.69 -25.82
N ASP A 80 12.83 -5.22 -25.93
CA ASP A 80 13.20 -6.60 -25.58
C ASP A 80 13.79 -6.74 -24.16
N ARG A 81 13.65 -5.70 -23.33
CA ARG A 81 14.19 -5.64 -21.97
C ARG A 81 13.08 -5.45 -20.95
N SER A 82 13.40 -5.79 -19.71
CA SER A 82 12.55 -5.52 -18.55
C SER A 82 13.43 -5.03 -17.40
N LEU A 83 12.94 -4.05 -16.66
CA LEU A 83 13.62 -3.58 -15.46
C LEU A 83 13.20 -4.46 -14.29
N GLU A 84 14.17 -5.07 -13.61
CA GLU A 84 13.92 -5.89 -12.43
C GLU A 84 14.52 -5.21 -11.19
N LEU A 85 13.70 -5.09 -10.15
CA LEU A 85 14.09 -4.53 -8.86
C LEU A 85 14.57 -5.63 -7.93
N TRP A 86 15.67 -5.35 -7.23
CA TRP A 86 16.35 -6.27 -6.33
C TRP A 86 16.58 -5.60 -4.97
N ALA A 87 16.42 -6.36 -3.90
CA ALA A 87 17.04 -6.07 -2.62
C ALA A 87 18.45 -6.67 -2.59
N MET A 88 19.41 -5.91 -2.08
CA MET A 88 20.81 -6.31 -1.96
C MET A 88 21.22 -6.34 -0.47
N PRO A 89 20.88 -7.40 0.28
CA PRO A 89 21.29 -7.53 1.68
C PRO A 89 22.80 -7.60 1.80
N GLU A 90 23.35 -6.92 2.81
CA GLU A 90 24.78 -6.98 3.12
C GLU A 90 25.23 -8.42 3.41
N GLY A 91 26.27 -8.88 2.71
CA GLY A 91 26.79 -10.25 2.83
C GLY A 91 25.83 -11.36 2.36
N GLY A 92 24.69 -11.01 1.75
CA GLY A 92 23.69 -11.95 1.27
C GLY A 92 23.57 -12.00 -0.26
N ALA A 93 22.86 -13.00 -0.76
CA ALA A 93 22.51 -13.07 -2.17
C ALA A 93 21.43 -12.04 -2.52
N PRO A 94 21.45 -11.45 -3.73
CA PRO A 94 20.37 -10.60 -4.24
C PRO A 94 19.01 -11.29 -4.16
N VAL A 95 17.98 -10.53 -3.82
CA VAL A 95 16.59 -11.01 -3.78
C VAL A 95 15.76 -10.20 -4.76
N SER A 96 15.27 -10.86 -5.82
CA SER A 96 14.31 -10.24 -6.75
C SER A 96 13.05 -9.82 -5.99
N LEU A 97 12.71 -8.55 -6.10
CA LEU A 97 11.47 -7.97 -5.59
C LEU A 97 10.39 -7.96 -6.65
N GLY A 98 10.75 -7.95 -7.93
CA GLY A 98 9.85 -8.06 -9.07
C GLY A 98 10.22 -7.11 -10.20
N LEU A 99 9.47 -7.19 -11.30
CA LEU A 99 9.64 -6.27 -12.43
C LEU A 99 9.04 -4.91 -12.10
N LEU A 100 9.71 -3.84 -12.53
CA LEU A 100 9.10 -2.53 -12.56
C LEU A 100 8.01 -2.50 -13.64
N PRO A 101 6.90 -1.78 -13.41
CA PRO A 101 5.88 -1.54 -14.43
C PRO A 101 6.47 -0.86 -15.68
N GLU A 102 6.02 -1.25 -16.88
CA GLU A 102 6.57 -0.74 -18.14
C GLU A 102 6.34 0.77 -18.34
N ASP A 103 5.24 1.30 -17.80
CA ASP A 103 4.92 2.73 -17.76
C ASP A 103 5.58 3.47 -16.58
N GLY A 104 6.37 2.75 -15.77
CA GLY A 104 7.15 3.25 -14.65
C GLY A 104 6.38 3.42 -13.34
N LYS A 105 5.04 3.43 -13.35
CA LYS A 105 4.22 3.61 -12.14
C LYS A 105 3.43 2.34 -11.83
N GLY A 106 3.40 1.94 -10.57
CA GLY A 106 2.52 0.84 -10.17
C GLY A 106 2.92 0.16 -8.88
N ILE A 107 2.42 -1.07 -8.70
CA ILE A 107 2.56 -1.84 -7.47
C ILE A 107 3.28 -3.16 -7.76
N ILE A 108 4.24 -3.50 -6.90
CA ILE A 108 4.92 -4.79 -6.89
C ILE A 108 4.51 -5.53 -5.61
N GLY A 109 3.71 -6.59 -5.74
CA GLY A 109 3.32 -7.43 -4.61
C GLY A 109 4.50 -8.24 -4.06
N LEU A 110 4.60 -8.36 -2.74
CA LEU A 110 5.70 -9.03 -2.06
C LEU A 110 5.25 -10.29 -1.33
N ASN A 111 5.91 -11.40 -1.64
CA ASN A 111 5.78 -12.63 -0.87
C ASN A 111 6.52 -12.53 0.49
N PRO A 112 6.29 -13.45 1.45
CA PRO A 112 6.92 -13.39 2.77
C PRO A 112 8.46 -13.40 2.78
N ARG A 113 9.11 -14.00 1.77
CA ARG A 113 10.57 -14.00 1.65
C ARG A 113 11.07 -12.62 1.24
N GLN A 114 10.42 -12.00 0.26
CA GLN A 114 10.75 -10.64 -0.21
C GLN A 114 10.46 -9.59 0.87
N GLN A 115 9.37 -9.75 1.63
CA GLN A 115 9.10 -8.89 2.78
C GLN A 115 10.26 -8.95 3.78
N LYS A 116 10.83 -10.14 4.06
CA LYS A 116 11.96 -10.29 4.98
C LYS A 116 13.23 -9.60 4.48
N SER A 117 13.51 -9.57 3.18
CA SER A 117 14.72 -8.95 2.64
C SER A 117 14.74 -7.42 2.73
N ILE A 118 13.58 -6.79 2.93
CA ILE A 118 13.45 -5.32 3.04
C ILE A 118 13.03 -4.85 4.45
N ARG A 119 13.03 -5.74 5.46
CA ARG A 119 12.64 -5.40 6.85
C ARG A 119 13.63 -4.47 7.55
N LYS A 120 14.89 -4.49 7.12
CA LYS A 120 15.96 -3.61 7.60
C LYS A 120 16.35 -2.69 6.45
N PRO A 121 17.04 -1.56 6.73
CA PRO A 121 17.64 -0.76 5.69
C PRO A 121 18.46 -1.64 4.74
N VAL A 122 18.23 -1.50 3.44
CA VAL A 122 18.83 -2.35 2.41
C VAL A 122 19.05 -1.54 1.14
N GLU A 123 20.12 -1.83 0.43
CA GLU A 123 20.34 -1.25 -0.89
C GLU A 123 19.37 -1.86 -1.89
N LEU A 124 18.69 -1.01 -2.66
CA LEU A 124 17.91 -1.41 -3.81
C LEU A 124 18.72 -1.20 -5.07
N MET A 125 18.56 -2.14 -6.00
CA MET A 125 19.19 -2.07 -7.31
C MET A 125 18.17 -2.43 -8.39
N VAL A 126 18.22 -1.75 -9.52
CA VAL A 126 17.45 -2.09 -10.71
C VAL A 126 18.41 -2.50 -11.82
N SER A 127 18.19 -3.66 -12.42
CA SER A 127 18.95 -4.14 -13.58
C SER A 127 18.08 -4.20 -14.83
N SER A 128 18.71 -4.00 -16.00
CA SER A 128 18.07 -4.18 -17.31
C SER A 128 18.21 -5.62 -17.79
N GLU A 129 17.21 -6.44 -17.48
CA GLU A 129 17.21 -7.88 -17.77
C GLU A 129 16.62 -8.18 -19.17
N THR A 130 16.78 -9.42 -19.63
CA THR A 130 16.00 -9.94 -20.76
C THR A 130 14.50 -9.77 -20.51
N LYS A 131 13.70 -9.67 -21.57
CA LYS A 131 12.23 -9.56 -21.45
C LYS A 131 11.67 -10.62 -20.49
N GLY A 132 10.92 -10.16 -19.49
CA GLY A 132 10.36 -11.01 -18.43
C GLY A 132 11.25 -11.17 -17.19
N GLY A 133 12.43 -10.56 -17.16
CA GLY A 133 13.35 -10.58 -16.02
C GLY A 133 14.45 -11.62 -16.11
N SER A 134 15.17 -11.78 -15.00
CA SER A 134 16.24 -12.76 -14.85
C SER A 134 15.69 -14.19 -14.69
N LEU A 135 16.19 -15.08 -15.53
CA LEU A 135 15.92 -16.53 -15.45
C LEU A 135 16.71 -17.20 -14.32
N SER A 136 17.89 -16.68 -13.97
CA SER A 136 18.80 -17.28 -12.99
C SER A 136 18.47 -16.91 -11.54
N LYS A 137 17.52 -15.98 -11.32
CA LYS A 137 17.23 -15.37 -10.02
C LYS A 137 18.43 -14.62 -9.42
N GLN A 138 19.35 -14.19 -10.27
CA GLN A 138 20.42 -13.25 -9.97
C GLN A 138 20.40 -12.13 -11.01
N PRO A 139 20.85 -10.91 -10.69
CA PRO A 139 20.98 -9.87 -11.70
C PRO A 139 21.92 -10.32 -12.81
N THR A 140 21.47 -10.28 -14.07
CA THR A 140 22.29 -10.64 -15.23
C THR A 140 22.56 -9.47 -16.17
N GLY A 141 21.69 -8.46 -16.10
CA GLY A 141 21.82 -7.23 -16.87
C GLY A 141 22.68 -6.15 -16.20
N PRO A 142 23.00 -5.07 -16.93
CA PRO A 142 23.64 -3.91 -16.35
C PRO A 142 22.72 -3.26 -15.31
N THR A 143 23.32 -2.76 -14.23
CA THR A 143 22.62 -1.93 -13.26
C THR A 143 22.29 -0.57 -13.87
N VAL A 144 21.03 -0.16 -13.78
CA VAL A 144 20.55 1.12 -14.29
C VAL A 144 20.21 2.10 -13.16
N TYR A 145 19.64 1.61 -12.05
CA TYR A 145 19.30 2.44 -10.88
C TYR A 145 19.77 1.81 -9.57
N GLN A 146 20.08 2.66 -8.59
CA GLN A 146 20.45 2.26 -7.22
C GLN A 146 19.89 3.24 -6.19
N GLY A 147 19.74 2.81 -4.95
CA GLY A 147 19.37 3.67 -3.84
C GLY A 147 19.04 2.90 -2.57
N ALA A 148 19.29 3.52 -1.41
CA ALA A 148 19.02 2.92 -0.12
C ALA A 148 17.53 2.99 0.25
N LEU A 149 16.91 1.84 0.54
CA LEU A 149 15.60 1.77 1.16
C LEU A 149 15.77 1.83 2.68
N ALA A 150 15.30 2.91 3.28
CA ALA A 150 15.40 3.13 4.72
C ALA A 150 14.07 3.59 5.31
N ALA A 151 13.92 3.40 6.63
CA ALA A 151 12.77 3.91 7.36
C ALA A 151 12.65 5.43 7.15
N ARG A 152 11.43 5.90 6.95
CA ARG A 152 11.13 7.32 6.78
C ARG A 152 11.05 8.04 8.13
#